data_AF-A0A1Q5CMC1-F1
#
_entry.id   AF-A0A1Q5CMC1-F1
#
_cell.length_a   1.000
_cell.length_b   1.000
_cell.length_c   1.000
_cell.angle_alpha   90.00
_cell.angle_beta   90.00
_cell.angle_gamma   90.00
#
_symmetry.space_group_name_H-M   'P 1'
#
loop_
_entity.id
_entity.type
_entity.pdbx_description
1 polymer ?
#
loop_
_entity_poly.entity_id
_entity_poly.type
_entity_poly.pdbx_seq_one_letter_code
_entity_poly.pdbx_strand_id
1 'polypeptide(L)' 'MGVSEPQDKPFNIPKRLVWEAYERVKANKGAAGVDRQSIEGFETDLRNNLYKIWNRSVSRTRTAG' A
#
# COMPACT_ATOMS: atom_id res chain seq x y z
N MET A 1 29.33 11.09 9.64
CA MET A 1 28.93 9.81 9.01
C MET A 1 27.79 10.15 8.06
N GLY A 2 28.09 10.26 6.76
CA GLY A 2 27.09 10.55 5.74
C GLY A 2 26.35 9.26 5.40
N VAL A 3 25.07 9.19 5.76
CA VAL A 3 24.18 8.19 5.20
C VAL A 3 23.84 8.64 3.80
N SER A 4 24.56 8.08 2.82
CA SER A 4 24.24 8.21 1.40
C SER A 4 22.97 7.42 1.12
N GLU A 5 21.83 8.05 1.35
CA GLU A 5 20.54 7.55 0.90
C GLU A 5 20.60 7.46 -0.64
N PRO A 6 20.35 6.29 -1.26
CA PRO A 6 20.42 6.20 -2.70
C PRO A 6 19.28 7.02 -3.29
N GLN A 7 19.69 8.07 -3.99
CA GLN A 7 18.91 8.93 -4.87
C GLN A 7 17.88 8.12 -5.68
N ASP A 8 16.61 8.44 -5.46
CA ASP A 8 15.54 8.50 -6.45
C ASP A 8 15.55 7.45 -7.58
N LYS A 9 15.16 6.21 -7.27
CA LYS A 9 14.30 5.47 -8.21
C LYS A 9 12.90 6.04 -8.02
N PRO A 10 12.33 6.76 -8.98
CA PRO A 10 11.21 7.64 -8.69
C PRO A 10 9.97 6.92 -8.17
N PHE A 11 9.82 5.59 -8.32
CA PHE A 11 8.57 4.93 -7.92
C PHE A 11 8.70 3.49 -7.43
N ASN A 12 9.66 3.18 -6.55
CA ASN A 12 9.66 1.87 -5.89
C ASN A 12 9.02 1.97 -4.51
N ILE A 13 7.69 1.91 -4.45
CA ILE A 13 6.98 1.78 -3.17
C ILE A 13 7.34 0.42 -2.57
N PRO A 14 8.07 0.31 -1.45
CA PRO A 14 8.33 -0.97 -0.83
C PRO A 14 7.03 -1.60 -0.31
N LYS A 15 6.91 -2.93 -0.43
CA LYS A 15 5.75 -3.70 0.11
C LYS A 15 5.50 -3.43 1.60
N ARG A 16 6.56 -3.12 2.35
CA ARG A 16 6.50 -2.74 3.76
C ARG A 16 5.66 -1.48 4.01
N LEU A 17 5.74 -0.47 3.15
CA LEU A 17 4.92 0.74 3.30
C LEU A 17 3.43 0.44 3.08
N VAL A 18 3.11 -0.48 2.16
CA VAL A 18 1.72 -0.93 1.95
C VAL A 18 1.20 -1.68 3.18
N TRP A 19 2.05 -2.49 3.84
CA TRP A 19 1.73 -3.16 5.10
C TRP A 19 1.51 -2.17 6.25
N GLU A 20 2.41 -1.23 6.46
CA GLU A 20 2.28 -0.23 7.55
C GLU A 20 1.06 0.68 7.35
N ALA A 21 0.72 1.01 6.09
CA ALA A 21 -0.52 1.74 5.79
C ALA A 21 -1.76 0.90 6.13
N TYR A 22 -1.74 -0.39 5.80
CA TYR A 22 -2.80 -1.32 6.16
C TYR A 22 -2.99 -1.43 7.68
N GLU A 23 -1.91 -1.56 8.45
CA GLU A 23 -1.96 -1.62 9.92
C GLU A 23 -2.59 -0.37 10.53
N ARG A 24 -2.26 0.82 10.01
CA ARG A 24 -2.88 2.09 10.43
C ARG A 24 -4.38 2.11 10.13
N VAL A 25 -4.80 1.64 8.96
CA VAL A 25 -6.24 1.56 8.59
C VAL A 25 -6.97 0.57 9.49
N LYS A 26 -6.37 -0.59 9.77
CA LYS A 26 -6.92 -1.61 10.68
C LYS A 26 -7.03 -1.07 12.11
N ALA A 27 -6.02 -0.37 12.61
CA ALA A 27 -6.00 0.22 13.95
C ALA A 27 -7.09 1.29 14.13
N ASN A 28 -7.45 2.00 13.06
CA ASN A 28 -8.51 3.01 13.07
C ASN A 28 -9.94 2.43 13.09
N LYS A 29 -10.11 1.10 13.22
CA LYS A 29 -11.40 0.40 13.43
C LYS A 29 -12.57 0.91 12.58
N GLY A 30 -12.29 1.25 11.32
CA GLY A 30 -13.32 1.64 10.35
C GLY A 30 -13.77 3.10 10.50
N ALA A 31 -12.98 4.03 9.96
CA ALA A 31 -13.62 5.05 9.14
C ALA A 31 -14.29 4.27 8.01
N ALA A 32 -15.63 4.20 8.00
CA ALA A 32 -16.39 3.47 7.01
C ALA A 32 -15.91 3.92 5.62
N GLY A 33 -15.11 3.07 4.98
CA GLY A 33 -14.65 3.32 3.62
C GLY A 33 -15.88 3.48 2.74
N VAL A 34 -15.81 4.39 1.76
CA VAL A 34 -16.84 4.50 0.71
C VAL A 34 -17.00 3.18 -0.05
N ASP A 35 -15.97 2.32 -0.02
CA ASP A 35 -15.97 0.98 -0.58
C ASP A 35 -16.74 0.00 0.32
N ARG A 36 -17.65 -0.79 -0.26
CA ARG A 36 -18.47 -1.80 0.43
C ARG A 36 -17.68 -3.03 0.94
N GLN A 37 -16.36 -2.92 1.08
CA GLN A 37 -15.49 -4.00 1.52
C GLN A 37 -15.12 -3.84 2.99
N SER A 38 -15.60 -4.76 3.83
CA SER A 38 -15.20 -4.84 5.24
C SER A 38 -13.73 -5.24 5.37
N ILE A 39 -13.06 -4.77 6.44
CA ILE A 39 -11.69 -5.19 6.78
C ILE A 39 -11.62 -6.72 6.89
N GLU A 40 -12.61 -7.36 7.52
CA GLU A 40 -12.67 -8.83 7.62
C GLU A 40 -12.72 -9.51 6.24
N GLY A 41 -13.51 -8.97 5.31
CA GLY A 41 -13.57 -9.45 3.93
C GLY A 41 -12.26 -9.24 3.18
N PHE A 42 -11.55 -8.15 3.46
CA PHE A 42 -10.21 -7.88 2.93
C PHE A 42 -9.16 -8.85 3.50
N GLU A 43 -9.27 -9.23 4.77
CA GLU A 43 -8.34 -10.12 5.46
C GLU A 43 -8.44 -11.59 5.02
N THR A 44 -9.57 -12.03 4.47
CA THR A 44 -9.72 -13.39 3.92
C THR A 44 -8.66 -13.75 2.89
N ASP A 45 -8.18 -12.75 2.14
CA ASP A 45 -7.07 -12.89 1.19
C ASP A 45 -6.09 -11.71 1.31
N LEU A 46 -5.65 -11.45 2.55
CA LEU A 46 -4.82 -10.30 2.90
C LEU A 46 -3.59 -10.16 1.99
N ARG A 47 -2.88 -11.26 1.73
CA ARG A 47 -1.64 -11.24 0.95
C ARG A 47 -1.89 -10.83 -0.50
N ASN A 48 -2.89 -11.41 -1.17
CA ASN A 48 -3.16 -11.05 -2.55
C ASN A 48 -3.77 -9.65 -2.66
N ASN A 49 -4.57 -9.23 -1.69
CA ASN A 49 -5.16 -7.90 -1.68
C ASN A 49 -4.09 -6.80 -1.49
N LEU A 50 -3.14 -6.99 -0.57
CA LEU A 50 -1.98 -6.10 -0.43
C LEU A 50 -1.09 -6.11 -1.68
N TYR A 51 -0.91 -7.27 -2.31
CA TYR A 51 -0.17 -7.37 -3.56
C TYR A 51 -0.83 -6.61 -4.71
N LYS A 52 -2.16 -6.69 -4.85
CA LYS A 52 -2.93 -5.92 -5.85
C LYS A 52 -2.77 -4.41 -5.63
N ILE A 53 -2.84 -3.94 -4.37
CA ILE A 53 -2.63 -2.52 -4.02
C ILE A 53 -1.21 -2.09 -4.38
N TRP A 54 -0.21 -2.89 -3.98
CA TRP A 54 1.18 -2.63 -4.29
C TRP A 54 1.42 -2.56 -5.80
N ASN A 55 0.92 -3.55 -6.55
CA ASN A 55 1.04 -3.61 -8.01
C ASN A 55 0.36 -2.41 -8.69
N ARG A 56 -0.82 -1.97 -8.21
CA ARG A 56 -1.50 -0.76 -8.72
C ARG A 56 -0.70 0.51 -8.43
N SER A 57 -0.08 0.60 -7.26
CA SER A 57 0.68 1.78 -6.83
C SER A 57 1.99 1.94 -7.62
N VAL A 58 2.64 0.82 -7.97
CA VAL A 58 3.84 0.78 -8.82
C VAL A 58 3.52 0.89 -10.32
N SER A 59 2.30 0.51 -10.73
CA SER A 59 1.85 0.59 -12.14
C SER A 59 1.33 1.99 -12.51
N ARG A 60 0.58 2.64 -11.62
CA ARG A 60 -0.02 3.96 -11.87
C ARG A 60 1.00 5.09 -12.00
N THR A 61 2.25 4.84 -11.64
CA THR A 61 3.39 5.72 -11.85
C THR A 61 4.02 5.62 -13.25
N ARG A 62 3.47 4.79 -14.16
CA ARG A 62 3.92 4.67 -15.56
C ARG A 62 3.05 5.43 -16.58
N THR A 63 2.05 6.20 -16.15
CA THR A 63 1.09 6.86 -17.07
C THR A 63 0.95 8.36 -16.81
N ALA A 64 2.08 9.04 -16.60
CA ALA A 64 2.20 10.47 -16.80
C ALA A 64 3.22 10.66 -17.92
N GLY A 65 2.72 10.71 -19.16
CA GLY A 65 3.48 10.93 -20.39
C GLY A 65 2.57 11.57 -21.40
#